data_AF-A0A6I3KPR5-F1
#
_entry.id   AF-A0A6I3KPR5-F1
#
_cell.length_a   1.000
_cell.length_b   1.000
_cell.length_c   1.000
_cell.angle_alpha   90.00
_cell.angle_beta   90.00
_cell.angle_gamma   90.00
#
_symmetry.space_group_name_H-M   'P 1'
#
loop_
_entity.id
_entity.type
_entity.pdbx_description
1 polymer ?
#
loop_
_entity_poly.entity_id
_entity_poly.type
_entity_poly.pdbx_seq_one_letter_code
_entity_poly.pdbx_strand_id
1 'polypeptide(L)'
;MYASRLVAAALGLACGLGVVASTAHAVPVDALSCKQLWVKRNQIYKANGYCFKTSKAINYFGNAGCYVDDMSDVSLSKMEMQRVMTYKHWETVNGC
;
A
#
# COMPACT_ATOMS: atom_id res chain seq x y z
N MET A 1 21.52 18.42 -16.11
CA MET A 1 21.57 18.19 -17.56
C MET A 1 22.48 17.01 -17.83
N TYR A 2 21.92 15.83 -18.12
CA TYR A 2 22.51 14.63 -18.76
C TYR A 2 21.33 13.65 -18.92
N ALA A 3 21.10 12.88 -19.96
CA ALA A 3 21.51 12.84 -21.36
C ALA A 3 20.55 11.81 -21.99
N SER A 4 20.12 12.09 -23.20
CA SER A 4 19.11 11.35 -23.96
C SER A 4 19.41 9.87 -24.16
N ARG A 5 18.36 9.05 -24.20
CA ARG A 5 18.29 7.89 -25.10
C ARG A 5 16.96 7.92 -25.86
N LEU A 6 17.10 8.15 -27.16
CA LEU A 6 16.06 8.07 -28.17
C LEU A 6 15.45 6.67 -28.15
N VAL A 7 14.13 6.56 -27.99
CA VAL A 7 13.41 5.34 -28.33
C VAL A 7 12.67 5.63 -29.64
N ALA A 8 13.12 4.95 -30.69
CA ALA A 8 12.53 5.02 -32.02
C ALA A 8 11.05 4.61 -31.96
N ALA A 9 10.18 5.51 -32.42
CA ALA A 9 8.78 5.19 -32.67
C ALA A 9 8.71 4.28 -33.91
N ALA A 10 8.60 2.97 -33.69
CA ALA A 10 8.23 2.05 -34.75
C ALA A 10 6.72 2.21 -35.02
N LEU A 11 6.38 2.89 -36.11
CA LEU A 11 5.03 2.91 -36.69
C LEU A 11 4.72 1.53 -37.27
N GLY A 12 4.25 0.63 -36.42
CA GLY A 12 3.67 -0.65 -36.80
C GLY A 12 2.16 -0.52 -37.02
N LEU A 13 1.75 -0.51 -38.29
CA LEU A 13 0.35 -0.56 -38.72
C LEU A 13 -0.10 -2.03 -38.79
N ALA A 14 -0.83 -2.53 -37.78
CA ALA A 14 -1.63 -3.76 -37.91
C ALA A 14 -2.64 -3.94 -36.75
N CYS A 15 -3.93 -4.02 -37.11
CA CYS A 15 -5.07 -4.60 -36.39
C CYS A 15 -5.18 -4.38 -34.86
N GLY A 16 -5.90 -3.32 -34.48
CA GLY A 16 -6.99 -3.42 -33.51
C GLY A 16 -6.71 -4.03 -32.13
N LEU A 17 -5.58 -3.71 -31.48
CA LEU A 17 -5.46 -3.84 -30.03
C LEU A 17 -5.45 -2.45 -29.42
N GLY A 18 -6.62 -1.98 -28.98
CA GLY A 18 -6.73 -0.78 -28.15
C GLY A 18 -6.02 -1.03 -26.82
N VAL A 19 -4.74 -0.68 -26.73
CA VAL A 19 -4.03 -0.57 -25.46
C VAL A 19 -4.67 0.56 -24.67
N VAL A 20 -5.69 0.25 -23.87
CA VAL A 20 -6.18 1.14 -22.82
C VAL A 20 -5.08 1.22 -21.76
N ALA A 21 -4.18 2.19 -21.91
CA ALA A 21 -3.22 2.53 -20.87
C ALA A 21 -4.00 2.97 -19.64
N SER A 22 -4.20 2.05 -18.69
CA SER A 22 -4.86 2.34 -17.42
C SER A 22 -3.92 3.21 -16.61
N THR A 23 -4.17 4.52 -16.58
CA THR A 23 -3.46 5.43 -15.68
C THR A 23 -3.89 5.11 -14.25
N ALA A 24 -3.02 4.43 -13.51
CA ALA A 24 -3.23 4.18 -12.09
C ALA A 24 -3.16 5.52 -11.35
N HIS A 25 -4.31 6.12 -11.08
CA HIS A 25 -4.40 7.32 -10.28
C HIS A 25 -4.17 6.94 -8.80
N ALA A 26 -3.11 7.48 -8.21
CA ALA A 26 -2.91 7.37 -6.78
C ALA A 26 -3.97 8.22 -6.07
N VAL A 27 -4.80 7.60 -5.24
CA VAL A 27 -5.71 8.33 -4.34
C VAL A 27 -4.86 9.01 -3.27
N PRO A 28 -5.00 10.34 -3.07
CA PRO A 28 -4.24 11.04 -2.05
C PRO A 28 -4.68 10.55 -0.66
N VAL A 29 -3.76 10.55 0.30
CA VAL A 29 -3.95 9.86 1.60
C VAL A 29 -5.02 10.50 2.47
N ASP A 30 -5.22 11.81 2.32
CA ASP A 30 -6.23 12.63 2.98
C ASP A 30 -7.66 12.32 2.52
N ALA A 31 -7.82 11.85 1.29
CA ALA A 31 -9.11 11.42 0.74
C ALA A 31 -9.52 10.00 1.16
N LEU A 32 -8.70 9.30 1.95
CA LEU A 32 -8.99 7.93 2.37
C LEU A 32 -9.95 7.89 3.56
N SER A 33 -10.95 7.01 3.47
CA SER A 33 -11.82 6.69 4.61
C SER A 33 -11.04 6.05 5.76
N CYS A 34 -11.57 6.16 6.98
CA CYS A 34 -11.04 5.47 8.17
C CYS A 34 -10.77 3.98 7.95
N LYS A 35 -11.69 3.29 7.25
CA LYS A 35 -11.48 1.88 6.91
C LYS A 35 -10.28 1.69 5.98
N GLN A 36 -10.13 2.53 4.95
CA GLN A 36 -8.99 2.42 4.02
C GLN A 36 -7.66 2.72 4.71
N LEU A 37 -7.61 3.73 5.59
CA LEU A 37 -6.42 4.06 6.38
C LEU A 37 -6.03 2.89 7.31
N TRP A 38 -7.00 2.36 8.06
CA TRP A 38 -6.80 1.21 8.91
C TRP A 38 -6.32 -0.01 8.12
N VAL A 39 -6.93 -0.30 6.97
CA VAL A 39 -6.50 -1.42 6.12
C VAL A 39 -5.06 -1.22 5.65
N LYS A 40 -4.71 -0.04 5.11
CA LYS A 40 -3.36 0.23 4.61
C LYS A 40 -2.29 0.13 5.69
N ARG A 41 -2.57 0.65 6.90
CA ARG A 41 -1.67 0.52 8.04
C ARG A 41 -1.48 -0.94 8.45
N ASN A 42 -2.58 -1.69 8.62
CA ASN A 42 -2.50 -3.08 9.06
C ASN A 42 -1.92 -4.01 7.99
N GLN A 43 -2.11 -3.70 6.70
CA GLN A 43 -1.49 -4.45 5.60
C GLN A 43 0.05 -4.44 5.71
N ILE A 44 0.65 -3.33 6.15
CA ILE A 44 2.10 -3.26 6.37
C ILE A 44 2.53 -4.23 7.47
N TYR A 45 1.81 -4.26 8.59
CA TYR A 45 2.10 -5.21 9.68
C TYR A 45 1.91 -6.67 9.23
N LYS A 46 0.85 -6.96 8.47
CA LYS A 46 0.61 -8.31 7.91
C LYS A 46 1.74 -8.75 7.00
N ALA A 47 2.21 -7.86 6.12
CA ALA A 47 3.32 -8.15 5.21
C ALA A 47 4.64 -8.45 5.95
N ASN A 48 4.79 -7.93 7.17
CA ASN A 48 5.96 -8.15 8.03
C ASN A 48 5.72 -9.22 9.10
N GLY A 49 4.73 -10.10 8.90
CA GLY A 49 4.55 -11.31 9.71
C GLY A 49 3.77 -11.15 11.00
N TYR A 50 3.13 -10.00 11.25
CA TYR A 50 2.41 -9.75 12.49
C TYR A 50 1.19 -10.68 12.69
N CYS A 51 1.10 -11.30 13.86
CA CYS A 51 -0.06 -12.05 14.33
C CYS A 51 -1.04 -11.10 15.03
N PHE A 52 -2.15 -10.80 14.36
CA PHE A 52 -3.15 -9.89 14.88
C PHE A 52 -3.86 -10.46 16.13
N LYS A 53 -4.11 -9.60 17.11
CA LYS A 53 -4.76 -9.98 18.38
C LYS A 53 -6.24 -9.62 18.47
N THR A 54 -6.71 -8.69 17.64
CA THR A 54 -8.12 -8.24 17.68
C THR A 54 -8.98 -9.06 16.74
N SER A 55 -10.20 -9.40 17.15
CA SER A 55 -11.13 -10.16 16.30
C SER A 55 -11.40 -9.48 14.97
N LYS A 56 -11.49 -8.14 14.94
CA LYS A 56 -11.64 -7.35 13.70
C LYS A 56 -10.49 -7.60 12.72
N ALA A 57 -9.24 -7.52 13.19
CA ALA A 57 -8.07 -7.69 12.33
C ALA A 57 -7.86 -9.15 11.93
N ILE A 58 -8.10 -10.09 12.85
CA ILE A 58 -8.07 -11.53 12.56
C ILE A 58 -9.10 -11.89 11.49
N ASN A 59 -10.34 -11.40 11.60
CA ASN A 59 -11.39 -11.67 10.62
C ASN A 59 -11.10 -11.05 9.26
N TYR A 60 -10.41 -9.90 9.19
CA TYR A 60 -10.12 -9.22 7.94
C TYR A 60 -8.86 -9.75 7.24
N PHE A 61 -7.77 -9.99 7.98
CA PHE A 61 -6.46 -10.34 7.43
C PHE A 61 -6.06 -11.81 7.65
N GLY A 62 -6.64 -12.46 8.65
CA GLY A 62 -6.23 -13.78 9.12
C GLY A 62 -4.85 -13.80 9.77
N ASN A 63 -4.60 -14.86 10.53
CA ASN A 63 -3.29 -15.15 11.14
C ASN A 63 -2.56 -16.34 10.49
N ALA A 64 -3.09 -16.89 9.39
CA ALA A 64 -2.35 -17.90 8.64
C ALA A 64 -0.99 -17.36 8.22
N GLY A 65 0.07 -18.11 8.56
CA GLY A 65 1.46 -17.82 8.20
C GLY A 65 2.10 -16.61 8.91
N CYS A 66 1.49 -16.07 9.97
CA CYS A 66 2.14 -15.05 10.79
C CYS A 66 3.18 -15.69 11.73
N TYR A 67 4.16 -14.91 12.20
CA TYR A 67 5.25 -15.39 13.06
C TYR A 67 5.78 -14.35 14.06
N VAL A 68 5.19 -13.15 14.11
CA VAL A 68 5.56 -12.09 15.06
C VAL A 68 4.36 -11.77 15.95
N ASP A 69 4.41 -12.14 17.23
CA ASP A 69 3.29 -11.97 18.16
C ASP A 69 3.20 -10.56 18.76
N ASP A 70 4.33 -9.87 18.94
CA ASP A 70 4.34 -8.49 19.42
C ASP A 70 4.45 -7.51 18.24
N MET A 71 3.60 -6.48 18.24
CA MET A 71 3.64 -5.44 17.21
C MET A 71 4.92 -4.61 17.32
N SER A 72 5.52 -4.48 18.51
CA SER A 72 6.80 -3.78 18.69
C SER A 72 7.97 -4.48 18.01
N ASP A 73 7.87 -5.80 17.84
CA ASP A 73 8.94 -6.64 17.31
C ASP A 73 8.86 -6.77 15.78
N VAL A 74 7.81 -6.21 15.18
CA VAL A 74 7.64 -6.16 13.73
C VAL A 74 8.73 -5.26 13.13
N SER A 75 9.65 -5.88 12.40
CA SER A 75 10.74 -5.17 11.72
C SER A 75 10.22 -4.43 10.50
N LEU A 76 10.04 -3.11 10.62
CA LEU A 76 9.62 -2.25 9.51
C LEU A 76 10.83 -1.54 8.89
N SER A 77 10.87 -1.46 7.56
CA SER A 77 11.78 -0.54 6.89
C SER A 77 11.47 0.92 7.26
N LYS A 78 12.44 1.82 7.06
CA LYS A 78 12.24 3.26 7.28
C LYS A 78 11.04 3.80 6.49
N MET A 79 10.85 3.34 5.25
CA MET A 79 9.72 3.75 4.40
C MET A 79 8.38 3.23 4.92
N GLU A 80 8.32 1.99 5.38
CA GLU A 80 7.10 1.42 5.95
C GLU A 80 6.72 2.11 7.25
N MET A 81 7.69 2.38 8.11
CA MET A 81 7.47 3.16 9.33
C MET A 81 6.88 4.54 9.00
N GLN A 82 7.45 5.24 8.02
CA GLN A 82 6.89 6.53 7.57
C GLN A 82 5.45 6.40 7.08
N ARG A 83 5.14 5.38 6.27
CA ARG A 83 3.77 5.12 5.80
C ARG A 83 2.81 4.82 6.94
N VAL A 84 3.20 3.99 7.90
CA VAL A 84 2.40 3.71 9.10
C VAL A 84 2.11 5.00 9.86
N MET A 85 3.11 5.84 10.06
CA MET A 85 2.93 7.13 10.74
C MET A 85 2.01 8.07 9.96
N THR A 86 2.14 8.13 8.63
CA THR A 86 1.23 8.88 7.78
C THR A 86 -0.22 8.39 7.93
N TYR A 87 -0.45 7.08 7.88
CA TYR A 87 -1.82 6.55 8.02
C TYR A 87 -2.38 6.78 9.43
N LYS A 88 -1.59 6.61 10.48
CA LYS A 88 -2.01 6.93 11.87
C LYS A 88 -2.38 8.40 12.04
N HIS A 89 -1.61 9.30 11.43
CA HIS A 89 -1.91 10.73 11.46
C HIS A 89 -3.29 11.01 10.87
N TRP A 90 -3.57 10.48 9.67
CA TRP A 90 -4.87 10.67 9.02
C TRP A 90 -6.01 9.91 9.68
N GLU A 91 -5.75 8.76 10.32
CA GLU A 91 -6.74 8.11 11.20
C GLU A 91 -7.18 9.11 12.28
N THR A 92 -6.19 9.70 12.98
CA THR A 92 -6.45 10.66 14.07
C THR A 92 -7.19 11.90 13.58
N VAL A 93 -6.78 12.48 12.44
CA VAL A 93 -7.46 13.64 11.82
C VAL A 93 -8.93 13.32 11.49
N ASN A 94 -9.21 12.09 11.05
CA ASN A 94 -10.54 11.64 10.68
C ASN A 94 -11.38 11.11 11.86
N GLY A 95 -10.84 11.12 13.08
CA GLY A 95 -11.56 10.66 14.28
C GLY A 95 -11.64 9.14 14.42
N CYS A 96 -10.63 8.44 13.89
CA CYS A 96 -10.41 7.00 14.04
C CYS A 96 -8.93 6.72 14.37
#